data_AF-H8FN68-F1
#
_entry.id   AF-H8FN68-F1
#
_cell.length_a   1.000
_cell.length_b   1.000
_cell.length_c   1.000
_cell.angle_alpha   90.00
_cell.angle_beta   90.00
_cell.angle_gamma   90.00
#
_symmetry.space_group_name_H-M   'P 1'
#
loop_
_entity.id
_entity.type
_entity.pdbx_description
1 polymer ?
#
loop_
_entity_poly.entity_id
_entity_poly.type
_entity_poly.pdbx_seq_one_letter_code
_entity_poly.pdbx_strand_id
1 'polypeptide(L)'
;MKRAFNCLFCYCPLSAFDCPGPYKAFTSKNGVRRKDCSACTLPHDGHTQSWAFIQKWLAQPVLWDGGEQTRPWPRESENAKD
;
A
#
# COMPACT_ATOMS: atom_id res chain seq x y z
N MET A 1 -12.96 -10.17 14.53
CA MET A 1 -12.41 -10.92 13.38
C MET A 1 -10.90 -11.11 13.59
N LYS A 2 -10.39 -12.35 13.65
CA LYS A 2 -8.93 -12.59 13.71
C LYS A 2 -8.36 -12.36 12.31
N ARG A 3 -7.57 -11.30 12.12
CA ARG A 3 -6.82 -11.08 10.87
C ARG A 3 -5.70 -12.12 10.79
N ALA A 4 -5.58 -12.82 9.67
CA ALA A 4 -4.49 -13.76 9.45
C ALA A 4 -3.25 -12.97 9.03
N PHE A 5 -2.18 -13.04 9.81
CA PHE A 5 -0.92 -12.39 9.44
C PHE A 5 -0.33 -13.03 8.17
N ASN A 6 0.18 -12.20 7.26
CA ASN A 6 0.83 -12.63 6.02
C ASN A 6 2.31 -12.23 5.99
N CYS A 7 3.21 -13.21 5.81
CA CYS A 7 4.65 -13.01 5.70
C CYS A 7 5.18 -12.87 4.26
N LEU A 8 4.38 -13.19 3.24
CA LEU A 8 4.84 -13.19 1.83
C LEU A 8 5.33 -11.81 1.38
N PHE A 9 4.85 -10.75 2.04
CA PHE A 9 5.15 -9.36 1.72
C PHE A 9 5.60 -8.58 2.96
N CYS A 10 6.45 -9.18 3.80
CA CYS A 10 7.08 -8.51 4.96
C CYS A 10 7.68 -7.14 4.60
N TYR A 11 8.17 -6.99 3.37
CA TYR A 11 8.41 -5.70 2.74
C TYR A 11 7.38 -5.47 1.63
N CYS A 12 6.82 -4.26 1.58
CA CYS A 12 5.82 -3.91 0.58
C CYS A 12 6.44 -3.90 -0.83
N PRO A 13 5.99 -4.77 -1.75
CA PRO A 13 6.51 -4.81 -3.12
C PRO A 13 6.06 -3.59 -3.94
N LEU A 14 5.11 -2.80 -3.44
CA LEU A 14 4.61 -1.58 -4.06
C LEU A 14 5.32 -0.31 -3.57
N SER A 15 6.42 -0.43 -2.83
CA SER A 15 7.12 0.72 -2.25
C SER A 15 7.65 1.74 -3.29
N ALA A 16 7.93 1.30 -4.52
CA ALA A 16 8.35 2.15 -5.64
C ALA A 16 7.22 2.55 -6.61
N PHE A 17 6.03 1.96 -6.45
CA PHE A 17 4.92 2.10 -7.41
C PHE A 17 3.79 2.94 -6.83
N ASP A 18 3.06 3.64 -7.68
CA ASP A 18 1.80 4.28 -7.31
C ASP A 18 0.80 3.22 -6.81
N CYS A 19 0.32 3.42 -5.59
CA CYS A 19 -0.50 2.45 -4.88
C CYS A 19 -1.45 3.20 -3.94
N PRO A 20 -2.62 2.63 -3.59
CA PRO A 20 -3.59 3.29 -2.73
C PRO A 20 -3.30 3.04 -1.24
N GLY A 21 -2.10 2.54 -0.88
CA GLY A 21 -1.75 2.34 0.52
C GLY A 21 -1.73 3.68 1.26
N PRO A 22 -2.07 3.73 2.56
CA PRO A 22 -2.12 4.96 3.34
C PRO A 22 -0.72 5.46 3.72
N TYR A 23 0.20 5.51 2.76
CA TYR A 23 1.56 5.98 2.97
C TYR A 23 1.60 7.50 3.17
N LYS A 24 2.63 7.96 3.88
CA LYS A 24 3.01 9.37 3.91
C LYS A 24 4.28 9.55 3.10
N ALA A 25 4.42 10.65 2.35
CA ALA A 25 5.65 10.90 1.62
C ALA A 25 6.62 11.69 2.51
N PHE A 26 7.88 11.28 2.53
CA PHE A 26 8.94 11.96 3.28
C PHE A 26 10.23 12.01 2.47
N THR A 27 11.11 12.94 2.83
CA THR A 27 12.45 13.04 2.24
C THR A 27 13.45 12.45 3.24
N SER A 28 14.16 11.40 2.84
CA SER A 28 15.17 10.79 3.70
C SER A 28 16.40 11.68 3.87
N LYS A 29 17.26 11.36 4.84
CA LYS A 29 18.47 12.16 5.17
C LYS A 29 19.41 12.39 3.98
N ASN A 30 19.38 11.53 2.98
CA ASN A 30 20.16 11.64 1.73
C ASN A 30 19.41 12.39 0.60
N GLY A 31 18.30 13.07 0.89
CA GLY A 31 17.54 13.87 -0.08
C GLY A 31 16.59 13.07 -0.98
N VAL A 32 16.47 11.76 -0.81
CA VAL A 32 15.60 10.93 -1.66
C VAL A 32 14.16 10.95 -1.15
N ARG A 33 13.20 11.16 -2.06
CA ARG A 33 11.77 11.07 -1.73
C ARG A 33 11.36 9.60 -1.57
N ARG A 34 10.68 9.28 -0.47
CA ARG A 34 10.32 7.91 -0.07
C ARG A 34 8.90 7.87 0.49
N LYS A 35 8.29 6.68 0.44
CA LYS A 35 7.02 6.39 1.11
C LYS A 35 7.30 5.82 2.50
N ASP A 36 6.67 6.40 3.51
CA ASP A 36 6.51 5.77 4.82
C ASP A 36 5.22 4.94 4.79
N CYS A 37 5.39 3.62 4.68
CA CYS A 37 4.31 2.65 4.65
C CYS A 37 4.06 1.97 6.00
N SER A 38 4.63 2.46 7.11
CA SER A 38 4.57 1.80 8.42
C SER A 38 3.14 1.59 8.96
N ALA A 39 2.18 2.41 8.53
CA ALA A 39 0.77 2.29 8.86
C ALA A 39 -0.06 1.46 7.86
N CYS A 40 0.56 0.91 6.81
CA CYS A 40 -0.14 0.17 5.76
C CYS A 40 -0.32 -1.31 6.15
N THR A 41 -1.56 -1.81 6.10
CA THR A 41 -1.88 -3.21 6.40
C THR A 41 -2.26 -4.04 5.16
N LEU A 42 -2.36 -3.41 3.97
CA LEU A 42 -2.72 -4.07 2.71
C LEU A 42 -1.88 -5.33 2.37
N PRO A 43 -0.54 -5.35 2.57
CA PRO A 43 0.25 -6.57 2.32
C PRO A 43 0.17 -7.59 3.47
N HIS A 44 -0.43 -7.24 4.62
CA HIS A 44 -0.37 -8.00 5.88
C HIS A 44 -1.74 -8.52 6.35
N ASP A 45 -2.80 -8.31 5.57
CA ASP A 45 -4.17 -8.70 5.92
C ASP A 45 -4.58 -9.96 5.14
N GLY A 46 -4.16 -11.13 5.63
CA GLY A 46 -4.48 -12.44 5.08
C GLY A 46 -3.74 -12.80 3.79
N HIS A 47 -3.31 -14.06 3.68
CA HIS A 47 -2.57 -14.57 2.51
C HIS A 47 -3.30 -14.31 1.18
N THR A 48 -4.55 -14.78 1.05
CA THR A 48 -5.29 -14.73 -0.23
C THR A 48 -5.66 -13.31 -0.64
N GLN A 49 -6.15 -12.49 0.30
CA GLN A 49 -6.53 -11.10 0.02
C GLN A 49 -5.32 -10.25 -0.31
N SER A 50 -4.27 -10.33 0.50
CA SER A 50 -3.00 -9.62 0.24
C SER A 50 -2.39 -10.07 -1.08
N TRP A 51 -2.38 -11.37 -1.39
CA TRP A 51 -1.89 -11.90 -2.66
C TRP A 51 -2.65 -11.31 -3.86
N ALA A 52 -3.98 -11.43 -3.87
CA ALA A 52 -4.80 -10.93 -4.96
C ALA A 52 -4.64 -9.42 -5.16
N PHE A 53 -4.58 -8.66 -4.05
CA PHE A 53 -4.36 -7.22 -4.08
C PHE A 53 -2.99 -6.90 -4.69
N ILE A 54 -1.90 -7.46 -4.15
CA ILE A 54 -0.55 -7.16 -4.62
C ILE A 54 -0.37 -7.55 -6.10
N GLN A 55 -0.85 -8.72 -6.51
CA GLN A 55 -0.77 -9.16 -7.92
C GLN A 55 -1.52 -8.22 -8.86
N LYS A 56 -2.68 -7.70 -8.46
CA LYS A 56 -3.44 -6.72 -9.26
C LYS A 56 -2.63 -5.45 -9.54
N TRP A 57 -1.89 -4.94 -8.55
CA TRP A 57 -1.07 -3.74 -8.71
C TRP A 57 0.25 -4.00 -9.44
N LEU A 58 0.82 -5.19 -9.29
CA LEU A 58 2.02 -5.59 -10.03
C LEU A 58 1.75 -5.94 -11.50
N ALA A 59 0.49 -6.24 -11.86
CA ALA A 59 0.13 -6.56 -13.25
C ALA A 59 0.33 -5.37 -14.22
N GLN A 60 0.13 -4.14 -13.74
CA GLN A 60 0.31 -2.90 -14.50
C GLN A 60 0.90 -1.81 -13.56
N PRO A 61 2.20 -1.91 -13.24
CA PRO A 61 2.81 -1.04 -12.26
C PRO A 61 3.06 0.35 -12.85
N VAL A 62 2.60 1.37 -12.14
CA VAL A 62 2.94 2.78 -12.43
C VAL A 62 4.00 3.21 -11.42
N LEU A 63 5.11 3.79 -11.87
CA LEU A 63 6.11 4.32 -10.93
C LEU A 63 5.53 5.49 -10.14
N TRP A 64 5.84 5.52 -8.85
CA TRP A 64 5.43 6.65 -8.01
C TRP A 64 6.25 7.90 -8.36
N ASP A 65 5.57 9.03 -8.44
CA ASP A 65 6.11 10.34 -8.84
C ASP A 65 6.76 11.13 -7.70
N GLY A 66 6.70 10.62 -6.46
CA GLY A 66 7.20 11.33 -5.27
C GLY A 66 6.15 12.16 -4.53
N GLY A 67 4.91 12.22 -5.05
CA GLY A 67 3.80 12.99 -4.50
C GLY A 67 3.16 12.38 -3.25
N GLU A 68 2.38 13.19 -2.53
CA GLU A 68 1.59 12.75 -1.39
C GLU A 68 0.49 11.76 -1.80
N GLN A 69 -0.01 10.97 -0.84
CA GLN A 69 -1.15 10.09 -1.08
C GLN A 69 -2.44 10.93 -1.20
N THR A 70 -3.14 10.79 -2.32
CA THR A 70 -4.40 11.52 -2.62
C THR A 70 -5.62 10.60 -2.70
N ARG A 71 -5.42 9.29 -2.73
CA ARG A 71 -6.45 8.28 -3.00
C ARG A 71 -6.28 7.00 -2.16
N PRO A 72 -6.25 7.10 -0.82
CA PRO A 72 -6.03 5.94 0.04
C PRO A 72 -7.20 4.94 -0.05
N TRP A 73 -6.89 3.65 0.05
CA TRP A 73 -7.86 2.56 0.20
C TRP A 73 -8.01 2.18 1.68
N PRO A 74 -9.23 1.86 2.14
CA PRO A 74 -10.51 1.93 1.42
C PRO A 74 -10.98 3.38 1.25
N ARG A 75 -11.66 3.70 0.14
CA ARG A 75 -12.20 5.05 -0.03
C ARG A 75 -13.40 5.22 0.88
N GLU A 76 -13.61 6.43 1.42
CA GLU A 76 -14.75 6.76 2.30
C GLU A 76 -16.10 6.35 1.67
N SER A 77 -16.23 6.45 0.35
CA SER A 77 -17.43 6.05 -0.41
C SER A 77 -17.69 4.54 -0.44
N GLU A 78 -16.71 3.70 -0.13
CA GLU A 78 -16.82 2.24 -0.11
C GLU A 78 -17.22 1.69 1.28
N ASN A 79 -17.08 2.49 2.34
CA ASN A 79 -17.59 2.20 3.68
C ASN A 79 -19.00 2.76 3.94
N ALA A 80 -19.56 3.59 3.04
CA ALA A 80 -20.89 4.18 3.18
C ALA A 80 -22.03 3.25 2.70
N LYS A 81 -21.77 1.95 2.58
CA LYS A 81 -22.77 0.93 2.24
C LYS A 81 -22.86 -0.07 3.38
N ASP A 82 -23.45 0.38 4.48
CA ASP A 82 -24.18 -0.48 5.41
C ASP A 82 -25.59 -0.73 4.85
#